data_AF-A0A3C0B4K8-F1
#
_entry.id   AF-A0A3C0B4K8-F1
#
_cell.length_a   1.000
_cell.length_b   1.000
_cell.length_c   1.000
_cell.angle_alpha   90.00
_cell.angle_beta   90.00
_cell.angle_gamma   90.00
#
_symmetry.space_group_name_H-M   'P 1'
#
loop_
_entity.id
_entity.type
_entity.pdbx_description
1 polymer ?
#
loop_
_entity_poly.entity_id
_entity_poly.type
_entity_poly.pdbx_seq_one_letter_code
_entity_poly.pdbx_strand_id
1 'polypeptide(L)'
;MINNTYNIKSVFSIKDLENLSGIKAHTIRIWEKRYNVLQPMRSDTNIRNYDLQSLQKLLNVVLLNNYGYKISRIAEHSTEKIESLVREIISEKSTKNHAINAFKMAMINFDQALFFNTYNSLLSEKSFREVFYEIVIPLMEEIGLLWQ
;
A
#
# COMPACT_ATOMS: atom_id res chain seq x y z
N MET A 1 17.43 -26.65 -15.67
CA MET A 1 17.42 -25.23 -15.28
C MET A 1 15.98 -24.76 -15.38
N ILE A 2 15.29 -24.66 -14.25
CA ILE A 2 13.91 -24.16 -14.23
C ILE A 2 14.02 -22.64 -14.22
N ASN A 3 13.82 -22.00 -15.38
CA ASN A 3 13.60 -20.56 -15.46
C ASN A 3 12.17 -20.28 -14.98
N ASN A 4 11.98 -20.20 -13.67
CA ASN A 4 10.76 -19.65 -13.11
C ASN A 4 11.00 -18.16 -12.86
N THR A 5 11.00 -17.37 -13.94
CA THR A 5 10.95 -15.91 -13.81
C THR A 5 9.53 -15.57 -13.38
N TYR A 6 9.26 -15.62 -12.08
CA TYR A 6 8.13 -14.91 -11.50
C TYR A 6 8.31 -13.45 -11.89
N ASN A 7 7.64 -13.01 -12.95
CA ASN A 7 7.70 -11.64 -13.41
C ASN A 7 6.85 -10.82 -12.44
N ILE A 8 7.40 -10.55 -11.26
CA ILE A 8 6.78 -9.66 -10.27
C ILE A 8 6.63 -8.33 -10.98
N LYS A 9 5.38 -7.89 -11.17
CA LYS A 9 5.05 -6.61 -11.78
C LYS A 9 5.80 -5.51 -11.02
N SER A 10 6.85 -4.98 -11.64
CA SER A 10 7.74 -3.96 -11.07
C SER A 10 7.41 -2.55 -11.56
N VAL A 11 6.49 -2.46 -12.53
CA VAL A 11 5.98 -1.22 -13.11
C VAL A 11 4.46 -1.21 -13.00
N PHE A 12 3.95 -0.15 -12.41
CA PHE A 12 2.54 0.08 -12.13
C PHE A 12 2.04 1.26 -12.95
N SER A 13 0.84 1.15 -13.50
CA SER A 13 0.11 2.27 -14.06
C SER A 13 -0.57 3.08 -12.94
N ILE A 14 -1.06 4.27 -13.26
CA ILE A 14 -1.88 5.04 -12.32
C ILE A 14 -3.17 4.31 -11.92
N LYS A 15 -3.68 3.42 -12.79
CA LYS A 15 -4.87 2.62 -12.48
C LYS A 15 -4.55 1.49 -11.49
N ASP A 16 -3.37 0.89 -11.62
CA ASP A 16 -2.87 -0.08 -10.62
C ASP A 16 -2.73 0.57 -9.25
N LEU A 17 -2.15 1.77 -9.19
CA LEU A 17 -2.06 2.54 -7.94
C LEU A 17 -3.44 2.84 -7.36
N GLU A 18 -4.43 3.20 -8.18
CA GLU A 18 -5.81 3.41 -7.72
C GLU A 18 -6.40 2.14 -7.08
N ASN A 19 -6.26 1.00 -7.76
CA ASN A 19 -6.79 -0.28 -7.28
C ASN A 19 -6.11 -0.71 -5.97
N LEU A 20 -4.79 -0.56 -5.87
CA LEU A 20 -4.01 -0.99 -4.70
C LEU A 20 -4.15 -0.09 -3.50
N SER A 21 -4.27 1.22 -3.73
CA SER A 21 -4.32 2.20 -2.64
C SER A 21 -5.75 2.55 -2.23
N GLY A 22 -6.75 2.24 -3.07
CA GLY A 22 -8.12 2.70 -2.91
C GLY A 22 -8.32 4.20 -3.21
N ILE A 23 -7.27 4.94 -3.58
CA ILE A 23 -7.34 6.38 -3.90
C ILE A 23 -7.55 6.56 -5.40
N LYS A 24 -8.57 7.34 -5.78
CA LYS A 24 -8.85 7.64 -7.19
C LYS A 24 -7.62 8.21 -7.91
N ALA A 25 -7.36 7.75 -9.13
CA ALA A 25 -6.25 8.17 -9.98
C ALA A 25 -6.18 9.69 -10.15
N HIS A 26 -7.34 10.37 -10.20
CA HIS A 26 -7.38 11.83 -10.25
C HIS A 26 -6.80 12.48 -8.98
N THR A 27 -7.11 11.96 -7.80
CA THR A 27 -6.58 12.43 -6.51
C THR A 27 -5.07 12.20 -6.41
N ILE A 28 -4.57 11.03 -6.84
CA ILE A 28 -3.13 10.75 -6.89
C ILE A 28 -2.41 11.79 -7.75
N ARG A 29 -2.94 12.11 -8.94
CA ARG A 29 -2.39 13.15 -9.82
C ARG A 29 -2.40 14.55 -9.18
N ILE A 30 -3.40 14.86 -8.36
CA ILE A 30 -3.42 16.13 -7.60
C ILE A 30 -2.30 16.12 -6.57
N TRP A 31 -2.11 15.01 -5.84
CA TRP A 31 -1.05 14.89 -4.83
C TRP A 31 0.35 15.01 -5.45
N GLU A 32 0.58 14.40 -6.61
CA GLU A 32 1.79 14.61 -7.42
C GLU A 32 2.01 16.09 -7.71
N LYS A 33 1.02 16.74 -8.34
CA LYS A 33 1.15 18.11 -8.85
C LYS A 33 1.35 19.12 -7.73
N ARG A 34 0.63 18.98 -6.61
CA ARG A 34 0.60 19.99 -5.55
C ARG A 34 1.68 19.77 -4.48
N TYR A 35 2.02 18.52 -4.21
CA TYR A 35 2.82 18.18 -3.03
C TYR A 35 4.03 17.30 -3.37
N ASN A 36 4.24 16.95 -4.64
CA ASN A 36 5.37 16.13 -5.09
C ASN A 36 5.50 14.80 -4.31
N VAL A 37 4.35 14.25 -3.87
CA VAL A 37 4.33 13.01 -3.06
C VAL A 37 4.85 11.83 -3.86
N LEU A 38 4.53 11.76 -5.15
CA LEU A 38 5.05 10.76 -6.09
C LEU A 38 5.68 11.46 -7.28
N GLN A 39 6.67 10.81 -7.88
CA GLN A 39 7.33 11.25 -9.10
C GLN A 39 7.21 10.15 -10.16
N PRO A 40 6.20 10.22 -11.05
CA PRO A 40 6.02 9.19 -12.06
C PRO A 40 7.14 9.23 -13.09
N MET A 41 7.63 8.06 -13.46
CA MET A 41 8.36 7.87 -14.71
C MET A 41 7.40 8.09 -15.88
N ARG A 42 7.93 8.54 -17.02
CA ARG A 42 7.15 8.72 -18.26
C ARG A 42 7.66 7.77 -19.33
N SER A 43 6.73 7.10 -20.01
CA SER A 43 7.04 6.39 -21.26
C SER A 43 7.30 7.38 -22.41
N ASP A 44 7.75 6.87 -23.55
CA ASP A 44 7.90 7.63 -24.79
C ASP A 44 6.57 8.24 -25.27
N THR A 45 5.45 7.61 -24.94
CA THR A 45 4.08 8.10 -25.17
C THR A 45 3.55 9.00 -24.04
N ASN A 46 4.40 9.43 -23.12
CA ASN A 46 4.11 10.29 -21.96
C ASN A 46 3.11 9.70 -20.94
N ILE A 47 2.95 8.38 -20.93
CA ILE A 47 2.13 7.66 -19.95
C ILE A 47 2.89 7.58 -18.63
N ARG A 48 2.19 7.79 -17.50
CA ARG A 48 2.77 7.69 -16.15
C ARG A 48 2.95 6.23 -15.75
N ASN A 49 4.16 5.92 -15.31
CA ASN A 49 4.55 4.64 -14.74
C ASN A 49 5.17 4.87 -13.35
N TYR A 50 4.97 3.91 -12.47
CA TYR A 50 5.42 3.95 -11.08
C TYR A 50 6.15 2.66 -10.77
N ASP A 51 7.21 2.76 -10.00
CA ASP A 51 7.94 1.60 -9.50
C ASP A 51 7.37 1.11 -8.16
N LEU A 52 7.99 0.06 -7.63
CA LEU A 52 7.61 -0.50 -6.33
C LEU A 52 7.76 0.52 -5.18
N GLN A 53 8.80 1.35 -5.23
CA GLN A 53 9.05 2.38 -4.21
C GLN A 53 7.94 3.44 -4.21
N SER A 54 7.47 3.83 -5.39
CA SER A 54 6.33 4.74 -5.55
C SER A 54 5.05 4.15 -4.97
N LEU A 55 4.79 2.87 -5.22
CA LEU A 55 3.64 2.18 -4.64
C LEU A 55 3.74 2.11 -3.11
N GLN A 56 4.91 1.71 -2.58
CA GLN A 56 5.15 1.65 -1.13
C GLN A 56 4.95 3.01 -0.46
N LYS A 57 5.50 4.07 -1.07
CA LYS A 57 5.32 5.45 -0.59
C LYS A 57 3.84 5.85 -0.61
N LEU A 58 3.11 5.52 -1.66
CA LEU A 58 1.67 5.80 -1.75
C LEU A 58 0.90 5.09 -0.63
N LEU A 59 1.15 3.80 -0.39
CA LEU A 59 0.47 3.05 0.67
C LEU A 59 0.74 3.63 2.06
N ASN A 60 1.99 4.04 2.34
CA ASN A 60 2.34 4.74 3.57
C ASN A 60 1.58 6.06 3.72
N VAL A 61 1.52 6.87 2.66
CA VAL A 61 0.78 8.14 2.65
C VAL A 61 -0.72 7.92 2.86
N VAL A 62 -1.30 6.90 2.23
CA VAL A 62 -2.72 6.56 2.40
C VAL A 62 -3.02 6.14 3.82
N LEU A 63 -2.16 5.31 4.42
CA LEU A 63 -2.31 4.92 5.82
C LEU A 63 -2.34 6.14 6.76
N LEU A 64 -1.36 7.04 6.62
CA LEU A 64 -1.30 8.28 7.41
C LEU A 64 -2.53 9.17 7.16
N ASN A 65 -2.94 9.33 5.91
CA ASN A 65 -4.09 10.13 5.56
C ASN A 65 -5.39 9.57 6.15
N ASN A 66 -5.57 8.26 6.13
CA ASN A 66 -6.71 7.58 6.73
C ASN A 66 -6.72 7.66 8.26
N TYR A 67 -5.53 7.77 8.88
CA TYR A 67 -5.39 8.02 10.32
C TYR A 67 -5.65 9.49 10.69
N GLY A 68 -5.80 10.39 9.73
CA GLY A 68 -6.20 11.79 9.92
C GLY A 68 -5.11 12.83 9.65
N TYR A 69 -3.91 12.42 9.23
CA TYR A 69 -2.89 13.36 8.79
C TYR A 69 -3.29 14.02 7.47
N LYS A 70 -3.19 15.35 7.37
CA LYS A 70 -3.44 16.05 6.10
C LYS A 70 -2.31 15.78 5.11
N ILE A 71 -2.65 15.52 3.85
CA ILE A 71 -1.67 15.27 2.77
C ILE A 71 -0.58 16.34 2.67
N SER A 72 -0.92 17.62 2.88
CA SER A 72 0.05 18.72 2.86
C SER A 72 1.13 18.55 3.93
N ARG A 73 0.73 18.10 5.12
CA ARG A 73 1.64 17.85 6.25
C ARG A 73 2.46 16.57 6.04
N ILE A 74 1.84 15.53 5.48
CA ILE A 74 2.55 14.28 5.15
C ILE A 74 3.68 14.56 4.17
N ALA A 75 3.43 15.40 3.15
CA ALA A 75 4.40 15.72 2.11
C ALA A 75 5.63 16.52 2.61
N GLU A 76 5.53 17.15 3.78
CA GLU A 76 6.64 17.86 4.43
C GLU A 76 7.58 16.92 5.19
N HIS A 77 7.18 15.67 5.43
CA HIS A 77 7.98 14.70 6.16
C HIS A 77 9.01 14.00 5.27
N SER A 78 10.17 13.70 5.85
CA SER A 78 11.14 12.80 5.21
C SER A 78 10.58 11.39 5.12
N THR A 79 11.14 10.58 4.21
CA THR A 79 10.76 9.18 4.05
C THR A 79 10.88 8.41 5.36
N GLU A 80 11.95 8.62 6.12
CA GLU A 80 12.21 7.96 7.41
C GLU A 80 11.16 8.33 8.46
N LYS A 81 10.74 9.60 8.47
CA LYS A 81 9.69 10.07 9.39
C LYS A 81 8.33 9.46 9.03
N ILE A 82 7.99 9.40 7.74
CA ILE A 82 6.77 8.74 7.26
C ILE A 82 6.77 7.27 7.68
N GLU A 83 7.85 6.54 7.44
CA GLU A 83 7.98 5.13 7.82
C GLU A 83 7.88 4.92 9.33
N SER A 84 8.46 5.83 10.13
CA SER A 84 8.36 5.77 11.59
C SER A 84 6.91 5.94 12.07
N LEU A 85 6.18 6.92 11.54
CA LEU A 85 4.77 7.14 11.88
C LEU A 85 3.89 5.97 11.45
N VAL A 86 4.20 5.37 10.29
CA VAL A 86 3.52 4.16 9.80
C VAL A 86 3.72 2.99 10.78
N ARG A 87 4.96 2.74 11.23
CA ARG A 87 5.24 1.68 12.21
C ARG A 87 4.50 1.90 13.53
N GLU A 88 4.42 3.14 13.99
CA GLU A 88 3.67 3.53 15.19
C GLU A 88 2.18 3.22 15.05
N ILE A 89 1.55 3.65 13.95
CA ILE A 89 0.12 3.38 13.67
C ILE A 89 -0.16 1.89 13.54
N ILE A 90 0.69 1.13 12.84
CA ILE A 90 0.50 -0.32 12.70
C ILE A 90 0.63 -1.04 14.05
N SER A 91 1.44 -0.51 14.97
CA SER A 91 1.57 -1.05 16.32
C SER A 91 0.36 -0.77 17.22
N GLU A 92 -0.48 0.22 16.89
CA GLU A 92 -1.73 0.50 17.58
C GLU A 92 -2.85 -0.44 17.09
N LYS A 93 -3.43 -1.24 18.00
CA LYS A 93 -4.57 -2.13 17.75
C LYS A 93 -5.84 -1.36 17.33
N SER A 94 -6.77 -1.83 16.50
CA SER A 94 -6.72 -2.52 15.20
C SER A 94 -7.93 -1.96 14.41
N THR A 95 -7.73 -1.44 13.20
CA THR A 95 -8.85 -1.15 12.27
C THR A 95 -8.67 -1.98 11.01
N LYS A 96 -9.78 -2.37 10.37
CA LYS A 96 -9.80 -3.19 9.14
C LYS A 96 -8.85 -2.64 8.07
N ASN A 97 -8.84 -1.32 7.87
CA ASN A 97 -8.01 -0.68 6.85
C ASN A 97 -6.52 -0.70 7.19
N HIS A 98 -6.14 -0.64 8.47
CA HIS A 98 -4.74 -0.78 8.88
C HIS A 98 -4.20 -2.18 8.59
N ALA A 99 -4.98 -3.21 8.90
CA ALA A 99 -4.61 -4.60 8.64
C ALA A 99 -4.40 -4.89 7.15
N ILE A 100 -5.32 -4.44 6.29
CA ILE A 100 -5.19 -4.63 4.83
C ILE A 100 -3.92 -3.92 4.30
N ASN A 101 -3.67 -2.68 4.72
CA ASN A 101 -2.46 -1.96 4.33
C ASN A 101 -1.18 -2.64 4.84
N ALA A 102 -1.16 -3.11 6.08
CA ALA A 102 -0.02 -3.83 6.65
C ALA A 102 0.26 -5.13 5.88
N PHE A 103 -0.77 -5.88 5.50
CA PHE A 103 -0.60 -7.06 4.64
C PHE A 103 -0.05 -6.71 3.26
N LYS A 104 -0.56 -5.65 2.61
CA LYS A 104 0.00 -5.18 1.32
C LYS A 104 1.48 -4.82 1.44
N MET A 105 1.84 -4.08 2.48
CA MET A 105 3.23 -3.70 2.75
C MET A 105 4.12 -4.91 3.00
N ALA A 106 3.64 -5.86 3.80
CA ALA A 106 4.34 -7.11 4.06
C ALA A 106 4.58 -7.91 2.77
N MET A 107 3.57 -8.00 1.91
CA MET A 107 3.67 -8.72 0.63
C MET A 107 4.60 -8.02 -0.36
N ILE A 108 4.50 -6.69 -0.50
CA ILE A 108 5.34 -5.88 -1.39
C ILE A 108 6.82 -6.00 -1.02
N ASN A 109 7.12 -5.98 0.29
CA ASN A 109 8.49 -6.03 0.80
C ASN A 109 8.99 -7.46 1.11
N PHE A 110 8.16 -8.48 0.89
CA PHE A 110 8.39 -9.84 1.38
C PHE A 110 8.74 -9.90 2.88
N ASP A 111 8.17 -9.00 3.68
CA ASP A 111 8.37 -8.90 5.12
C ASP A 111 7.46 -9.91 5.85
N GLN A 112 8.00 -11.12 6.03
CA GLN A 112 7.32 -12.20 6.72
C GLN A 112 6.96 -11.85 8.18
N ALA A 113 7.82 -11.09 8.87
CA ALA A 113 7.60 -10.74 10.26
C ALA A 113 6.40 -9.81 10.41
N LEU A 114 6.31 -8.76 9.57
CA LEU A 114 5.16 -7.87 9.53
C LEU A 114 3.86 -8.63 9.22
N PHE A 115 3.90 -9.59 8.29
CA PHE A 115 2.76 -10.43 7.95
C PHE A 115 2.24 -11.20 9.17
N PHE A 116 3.10 -11.98 9.83
CA PHE A 116 2.68 -12.81 10.97
C PHE A 116 2.27 -11.99 12.18
N ASN A 117 2.94 -10.87 12.45
CA ASN A 117 2.55 -9.97 13.52
C ASN A 117 1.15 -9.39 13.29
N THR A 118 0.87 -8.94 12.06
CA THR A 118 -0.46 -8.44 11.68
C THR A 118 -1.53 -9.54 11.82
N TYR A 119 -1.24 -10.73 11.30
CA TYR A 119 -2.17 -11.87 11.35
C TYR A 119 -2.47 -12.33 12.78
N ASN A 120 -1.44 -12.47 13.62
CA ASN A 120 -1.60 -12.87 15.02
C ASN A 120 -2.32 -11.80 15.85
N SER A 121 -2.08 -10.52 15.57
CA SER A 121 -2.83 -9.43 16.21
C SER A 121 -4.32 -9.51 15.90
N LEU A 122 -4.69 -9.79 14.66
CA LEU A 122 -6.10 -9.97 14.28
C LEU A 122 -6.72 -11.18 14.96
N LEU A 123 -6.02 -12.32 15.00
CA LEU A 123 -6.50 -13.53 15.67
C LEU A 123 -6.62 -13.40 17.19
N SER A 124 -5.97 -12.40 17.80
CA SER A 124 -6.15 -12.10 19.22
C SER A 124 -7.49 -11.41 19.54
N GLU A 125 -8.17 -10.85 18.52
CA GLU A 125 -9.40 -10.07 18.67
C GLU A 125 -10.58 -10.64 17.87
N LYS A 126 -10.31 -11.43 16.83
CA LYS A 126 -11.30 -12.01 15.91
C LYS A 126 -11.04 -13.48 15.69
N SER A 127 -12.10 -14.25 15.43
CA SER A 127 -11.97 -15.63 14.99
C SER A 127 -11.32 -15.70 13.60
N PHE A 128 -10.72 -16.85 13.28
CA PHE A 128 -10.20 -17.11 11.94
C PHE A 128 -11.25 -16.83 10.84
N ARG A 129 -12.50 -17.23 11.06
CA ARG A 129 -13.59 -17.00 10.10
C ARG A 129 -13.76 -15.51 9.81
N GLU A 130 -13.83 -14.69 10.86
CA GLU A 130 -13.97 -13.24 10.72
C GLU A 130 -12.75 -12.63 10.01
N VAL A 131 -11.53 -13.01 10.41
CA VAL A 131 -10.31 -12.54 9.75
C VAL A 131 -10.30 -12.92 8.25
N PHE A 132 -10.69 -14.14 7.93
CA PHE A 132 -10.70 -14.64 6.56
C PHE A 132 -11.68 -13.87 5.68
N TYR A 133 -12.95 -13.75 6.10
CA TYR A 133 -13.99 -13.10 5.28
C TYR A 133 -13.87 -11.57 5.27
N GLU A 134 -13.49 -10.95 6.39
CA GLU A 134 -13.48 -9.49 6.49
C GLU A 134 -12.18 -8.86 6.01
N ILE A 135 -11.07 -9.60 6.02
CA ILE A 135 -9.72 -9.08 5.72
C ILE A 135 -9.08 -9.82 4.54
N VAL A 136 -8.95 -11.14 4.61
CA VAL A 136 -8.19 -11.92 3.60
C VAL A 136 -8.89 -11.90 2.24
N ILE A 137 -10.20 -12.13 2.19
CA ILE A 137 -10.95 -12.08 0.91
C ILE A 137 -10.85 -10.68 0.26
N PRO A 138 -11.17 -9.56 0.95
CA PRO A 138 -11.01 -8.23 0.37
C PRO A 138 -9.57 -7.93 -0.10
N LEU A 139 -8.57 -8.36 0.68
CA LEU A 139 -7.16 -8.23 0.28
C LEU A 139 -6.88 -9.01 -1.03
N MET A 140 -7.37 -10.24 -1.14
CA MET A 140 -7.19 -11.07 -2.34
C MET A 140 -7.92 -10.49 -3.56
N GLU A 141 -9.10 -9.90 -3.39
CA GLU A 141 -9.81 -9.21 -4.46
C GLU A 141 -9.02 -8.00 -4.96
N GLU A 142 -8.51 -7.16 -4.05
CA GLU A 142 -7.70 -5.98 -4.39
C GLU A 142 -6.39 -6.35 -5.10
N ILE A 143 -5.73 -7.41 -4.65
CA ILE A 143 -4.51 -7.92 -5.30
C ILE A 143 -4.85 -8.62 -6.62
N GLY A 144 -5.95 -9.36 -6.70
CA GLY A 144 -6.41 -10.05 -7.91
C GLY A 144 -6.63 -9.10 -9.09
N LEU A 145 -7.08 -7.87 -8.82
CA LEU A 145 -7.22 -6.81 -9.83
C LEU A 145 -5.89 -6.40 -10.50
N LEU A 146 -4.74 -6.76 -9.94
CA LEU A 146 -3.43 -6.48 -10.55
C LEU A 146 -3.00 -7.47 -11.63
N TRP A 147 -3.63 -8.65 -11.65
CA TRP A 147 -3.27 -9.76 -12.54
C TRP A 147 -4.21 -9.89 -13.74
N GLN A 148 -5.14 -8.95 -13.91
CA GLN A 148 -5.97 -8.78 -15.11
C GLN A 148 -5.30 -7.83 -16.10
#